data_AF-A0A139WFU8-F1
#
_entry.id   AF-A0A139WFU8-F1
#
_cell.length_a   1.000
_cell.length_b   1.000
_cell.length_c   1.000
_cell.angle_alpha   90.00
_cell.angle_beta   90.00
_cell.angle_gamma   90.00
#
_symmetry.space_group_name_H-M   'P 1'
#
loop_
_entity.id
_entity.type
_entity.pdbx_description
1 polymer ?
#
loop_
_entity_poly.entity_id
_entity_poly.type
_entity_poly.pdbx_seq_one_letter_code
_entity_poly.pdbx_strand_id
1 'polypeptide(L)'
;MNYLLHVLLLLGLIGVSKAHHFIKLVILAGLGLAGLWMVHTLAQDYGNLTHGGGGGGGKAFEKRSIDTHRGINWEFVLSRDPARCARSFICQLAAQDEDQLDEVGQNILRLTRLSAQQNSWASKQLLEALKHGKNALNPSQCMKIYKFCPYSSQTMTTLLKLFGG
;
A
#
# COMPACT_ATOMS: atom_id res chain seq x y z
N MET A 1 18.11 49.78 -20.50
CA MET A 1 17.23 48.62 -20.79
C MET A 1 17.67 47.30 -20.14
N ASN A 2 18.92 47.15 -19.68
CA ASN A 2 19.43 45.87 -19.15
C ASN A 2 19.01 45.56 -17.70
N TYR A 3 18.79 46.58 -16.86
CA TYR A 3 18.42 46.37 -15.45
C TYR A 3 17.03 45.76 -15.26
N LEU A 4 16.04 46.15 -16.07
CA LEU A 4 14.68 45.61 -15.99
C LEU A 4 14.65 44.11 -16.37
N LEU A 5 15.44 43.72 -17.37
CA LEU A 5 15.60 42.33 -17.78
C LEU A 5 16.26 41.49 -16.68
N HIS A 6 17.30 42.02 -16.03
CA HIS A 6 17.97 41.32 -14.91
C HIS A 6 17.06 41.18 -13.68
N VAL A 7 16.24 42.19 -13.37
CA VAL A 7 15.26 42.12 -12.27
C VAL A 7 14.16 41.09 -12.56
N LEU A 8 13.66 41.04 -13.81
CA LEU A 8 12.68 40.02 -14.22
C LEU A 8 13.26 38.61 -14.20
N LEU A 9 14.52 38.42 -14.61
CA LEU A 9 15.22 37.13 -14.52
C LEU A 9 15.42 36.68 -13.07
N LEU A 10 15.81 37.58 -12.18
CA LEU A 10 15.98 37.28 -10.76
C LEU A 10 14.64 36.91 -10.09
N LEU A 11 13.56 37.64 -10.38
CA LEU A 11 12.22 37.32 -9.89
C LEU A 11 11.72 35.96 -10.42
N GLY A 12 11.98 35.65 -11.70
CA GLY A 12 11.65 34.36 -12.29
C GLY A 12 12.41 33.20 -11.64
N LEU A 13 13.72 33.35 -11.39
CA LEU A 13 14.55 32.32 -10.76
C LEU A 13 14.19 32.09 -9.28
N ILE A 14 13.81 33.14 -8.54
CA ILE A 14 13.30 33.01 -7.16
C ILE A 14 11.93 32.30 -7.16
N GLY A 15 11.06 32.58 -8.14
CA GLY A 15 9.78 31.87 -8.30
C GLY A 15 9.95 30.37 -8.60
N VAL A 16 10.86 30.03 -9.52
CA VAL A 16 11.11 28.64 -9.94
C VAL A 16 11.80 27.82 -8.84
N SER A 17 12.74 28.41 -8.11
CA SER A 17 13.41 27.73 -6.99
C SER A 17 12.45 27.39 -5.85
N LYS A 18 11.46 28.24 -5.58
CA LYS A 18 10.39 27.95 -4.60
C LYS A 18 9.39 26.89 -5.09
N ALA A 19 9.07 26.89 -6.38
CA ALA A 19 8.16 25.92 -6.99
C ALA A 19 8.68 24.48 -6.92
N HIS A 20 9.99 24.26 -7.03
CA HIS A 20 10.57 22.92 -6.96
C HIS A 20 10.39 22.25 -5.60
N HIS A 21 10.51 23.02 -4.50
CA HIS A 21 10.21 22.51 -3.15
C HIS A 21 8.72 22.30 -2.94
N PHE A 22 7.88 23.19 -3.49
CA PHE A 22 6.43 23.07 -3.42
C PHE A 22 5.89 21.83 -4.14
N ILE A 23 6.41 21.50 -5.34
CA ILE A 23 6.03 20.30 -6.08
C ILE A 23 6.32 19.02 -5.28
N LYS A 24 7.49 18.94 -4.61
CA LYS A 24 7.83 17.81 -3.75
C LYS A 24 6.85 17.67 -2.58
N LEU A 25 6.43 18.77 -1.96
CA LEU A 25 5.43 18.77 -0.89
C LEU A 25 4.05 18.32 -1.39
N VAL A 26 3.64 18.77 -2.58
CA VAL A 26 2.35 18.35 -3.18
C VAL A 26 2.38 16.86 -3.54
N ILE A 27 3.50 16.34 -4.06
CA ILE A 27 3.65 14.90 -4.34
C ILE A 27 3.66 14.08 -3.05
N LEU A 28 4.39 14.52 -2.01
CA LEU A 28 4.39 13.87 -0.69
C LEU A 28 3.00 13.89 -0.04
N ALA A 29 2.27 15.01 -0.14
CA ALA A 29 0.90 15.12 0.35
C ALA A 29 -0.05 14.22 -0.45
N GLY A 30 0.07 14.17 -1.78
CA GLY A 30 -0.72 13.29 -2.63
C GLY A 30 -0.47 11.81 -2.35
N LEU A 31 0.80 11.40 -2.17
CA LEU A 31 1.17 10.04 -1.79
C LEU A 31 0.71 9.69 -0.37
N GLY A 32 0.79 10.64 0.57
CA GLY A 32 0.28 10.47 1.93
C GLY A 32 -1.24 10.30 1.96
N LEU A 33 -1.97 11.13 1.21
CA LEU A 33 -3.42 11.05 1.09
C LEU A 33 -3.86 9.76 0.39
N ALA A 34 -3.17 9.35 -0.68
CA ALA A 34 -3.41 8.08 -1.35
C ALA A 34 -3.12 6.88 -0.43
N GLY A 35 -2.07 6.96 0.40
CA GLY A 35 -1.75 5.97 1.41
C GLY A 35 -2.85 5.83 2.47
N LEU A 36 -3.32 6.95 3.03
CA LEU A 36 -4.44 6.95 3.97
C LEU A 36 -5.72 6.40 3.34
N TRP A 37 -5.99 6.72 2.07
CA TRP A 37 -7.18 6.24 1.36
C TRP A 37 -7.13 4.73 1.07
N MET A 38 -5.96 4.22 0.69
CA MET A 38 -5.74 2.77 0.51
C MET A 38 -5.99 2.04 1.83
N VAL A 39 -5.42 2.56 2.91
CA VAL A 39 -5.55 2.00 4.25
C VAL A 39 -7.01 2.01 4.71
N HIS A 40 -7.74 3.12 4.49
CA HIS A 40 -9.17 3.18 4.77
C HIS A 40 -9.99 2.18 3.92
N THR A 41 -9.57 1.87 2.69
CA THR A 41 -10.30 0.87 1.89
C THR A 41 -10.06 -0.53 2.42
N LEU A 42 -8.81 -0.84 2.77
CA LEU A 42 -8.46 -2.11 3.40
C LEU A 42 -9.12 -2.28 4.77
N ALA A 43 -9.35 -1.16 5.45
CA ALA A 43 -10.16 -1.05 6.65
C ALA A 43 -11.48 -1.78 6.53
N GLN A 44 -12.21 -1.25 5.56
CA GLN A 44 -13.61 -1.48 5.42
C GLN A 44 -13.83 -2.91 4.96
N ASP A 45 -12.88 -3.44 4.18
CA ASP A 45 -12.87 -4.83 3.74
C ASP A 45 -12.50 -5.80 4.88
N TYR A 46 -11.57 -5.47 5.79
CA TYR A 46 -11.23 -6.34 6.92
C TYR A 46 -12.31 -6.32 8.01
N GLY A 47 -12.98 -5.17 8.24
CA GLY A 47 -14.14 -5.07 9.13
C GLY A 47 -15.29 -5.93 8.65
N ASN A 48 -15.57 -5.91 7.35
CA ASN A 48 -16.59 -6.79 6.76
C ASN A 48 -16.24 -8.29 6.85
N LEU A 49 -14.96 -8.65 6.93
CA LEU A 49 -14.52 -10.04 7.14
C LEU A 49 -14.58 -10.47 8.61
N THR A 50 -14.45 -9.51 9.54
CA THR A 50 -14.39 -9.75 10.99
C THR A 50 -15.78 -9.64 11.65
N HIS A 51 -16.61 -8.71 11.18
CA HIS A 51 -17.98 -8.44 11.65
C HIS A 51 -19.08 -9.19 10.87
N GLY A 52 -18.79 -10.42 10.42
CA GLY A 52 -19.81 -11.37 9.95
C GLY A 52 -20.75 -11.92 11.04
N GLY A 53 -20.84 -11.25 12.20
CA GLY A 53 -21.71 -11.61 13.31
C GLY A 53 -21.96 -10.40 14.23
N GLY A 54 -22.98 -9.61 13.93
CA GLY A 54 -23.48 -8.57 14.86
C GLY A 54 -23.92 -7.31 14.14
N GLY A 55 -25.23 -7.20 13.92
CA GLY A 55 -25.84 -6.10 13.18
C GLY A 55 -25.80 -4.74 13.88
N GLY A 56 -26.05 -3.69 13.10
CA GLY A 56 -26.22 -2.33 13.59
C GLY A 56 -26.09 -1.32 12.46
N GLY A 57 -27.21 -0.77 12.00
CA GLY A 57 -27.31 -0.01 10.75
C GLY A 57 -26.64 1.37 10.75
N GLY A 58 -26.42 1.89 9.53
CA GLY A 58 -26.18 3.33 9.36
C GLY A 58 -25.43 3.77 8.10
N LYS A 59 -26.15 3.82 6.96
CA LYS A 59 -25.96 4.76 5.83
C LYS A 59 -24.69 4.67 4.96
N ALA A 60 -24.89 3.96 3.84
CA ALA A 60 -24.69 4.44 2.47
C ALA A 60 -23.37 5.13 2.11
N PHE A 61 -22.42 4.34 1.58
CA PHE A 61 -21.78 4.65 0.30
C PHE A 61 -21.56 3.34 -0.47
N GLU A 62 -22.16 3.29 -1.65
CA GLU A 62 -21.82 2.46 -2.80
C GLU A 62 -21.54 0.97 -2.58
N LYS A 63 -22.56 0.16 -2.89
CA LYS A 63 -22.46 -1.25 -3.29
C LYS A 63 -21.24 -1.48 -4.20
N ARG A 64 -20.14 -2.01 -3.66
CA ARG A 64 -19.29 -2.91 -4.45
C ARG A 64 -19.82 -4.30 -4.21
N SER A 65 -20.10 -5.01 -5.30
CA SER A 65 -20.58 -6.38 -5.29
C SER A 65 -19.72 -7.23 -4.36
N ILE A 66 -20.26 -7.50 -3.17
CA ILE A 66 -19.80 -8.54 -2.27
C ILE A 66 -20.14 -9.83 -2.99
N ASP A 67 -19.21 -10.28 -3.82
CA ASP A 67 -19.26 -11.64 -4.34
C ASP A 67 -18.92 -12.57 -3.18
N THR A 68 -19.76 -13.57 -2.99
CA THR A 68 -19.89 -14.33 -1.74
C THR A 68 -18.83 -15.44 -1.68
N HIS A 69 -17.56 -15.08 -1.89
CA HIS A 69 -16.41 -15.98 -1.88
C HIS A 69 -15.28 -15.37 -1.05
N ARG A 70 -15.03 -15.92 0.14
CA ARG A 70 -14.04 -15.48 1.13
C ARG A 70 -12.60 -15.46 0.56
N GLY A 71 -12.20 -14.38 -0.10
CA GLY A 71 -10.85 -14.21 -0.65
C GLY A 71 -10.51 -12.75 -0.94
N ILE A 72 -9.24 -12.39 -0.75
CA ILE A 72 -8.73 -11.05 -1.11
C ILE A 72 -8.70 -10.95 -2.64
N ASN A 73 -9.35 -9.93 -3.22
CA ASN A 73 -9.26 -9.63 -4.65
C ASN A 73 -7.92 -8.96 -4.96
N TRP A 74 -6.89 -9.77 -5.21
CA TRP A 74 -5.52 -9.29 -5.40
C TRP A 74 -5.34 -8.48 -6.69
N GLU A 75 -6.10 -8.76 -7.73
CA GLU A 75 -6.14 -7.96 -8.96
C GLU A 75 -6.51 -6.51 -8.65
N PHE A 76 -7.53 -6.33 -7.82
CA PHE A 76 -7.97 -5.02 -7.40
C PHE A 76 -6.96 -4.33 -6.46
N VAL A 77 -6.43 -5.05 -5.47
CA VAL A 77 -5.43 -4.51 -4.54
C VAL A 77 -4.19 -4.03 -5.30
N LEU A 78 -3.65 -4.86 -6.18
CA LEU A 78 -2.43 -4.56 -6.92
C LEU A 78 -2.62 -3.50 -8.01
N SER A 79 -3.81 -3.42 -8.63
CA SER A 79 -4.10 -2.36 -9.61
C SER A 79 -4.22 -0.98 -8.97
N ARG A 80 -4.54 -0.91 -7.67
CA ARG A 80 -4.65 0.34 -6.90
C ARG A 80 -3.40 0.67 -6.08
N ASP A 81 -2.34 -0.11 -6.23
CA ASP A 81 -1.09 0.06 -5.49
C ASP A 81 0.07 0.50 -6.42
N PRO A 82 0.09 1.78 -6.84
CA PRO A 82 1.15 2.32 -7.69
C PRO A 82 2.50 2.35 -6.98
N ALA A 83 2.51 2.52 -5.66
CA ALA A 83 3.71 2.54 -4.82
C ALA A 83 4.28 1.13 -4.57
N ARG A 84 3.57 0.07 -4.98
CA ARG A 84 3.96 -1.34 -4.81
C ARG A 84 4.06 -1.76 -3.34
N CYS A 85 3.33 -1.08 -2.46
CA CYS A 85 3.30 -1.37 -1.03
C CYS A 85 2.74 -2.74 -0.70
N ALA A 86 1.71 -3.23 -1.40
CA ALA A 86 1.19 -4.58 -1.20
C ALA A 86 2.25 -5.65 -1.52
N ARG A 87 3.03 -5.45 -2.59
CA ARG A 87 4.15 -6.34 -2.91
C ARG A 87 5.30 -6.23 -1.90
N SER A 88 5.62 -5.01 -1.47
CA SER A 88 6.60 -4.78 -0.40
C SER A 88 6.20 -5.50 0.88
N PHE A 89 4.93 -5.40 1.25
CA PHE A 89 4.38 -6.03 2.43
C PHE A 89 4.52 -7.54 2.39
N ILE A 90 4.05 -8.17 1.31
CA ILE A 90 4.16 -9.62 1.11
C ILE A 90 5.62 -10.09 1.16
N CYS A 91 6.53 -9.35 0.52
CA CYS A 91 7.95 -9.65 0.59
C CYS A 91 8.46 -9.58 2.03
N GLN A 92 8.12 -8.52 2.77
CA GLN A 92 8.54 -8.35 4.17
C GLN A 92 7.97 -9.44 5.08
N LEU A 93 6.73 -9.88 4.85
CA LEU A 93 6.12 -11.01 5.59
C LEU A 93 6.82 -12.32 5.25
N ALA A 94 7.14 -12.57 3.98
CA ALA A 94 7.83 -13.78 3.54
C ALA A 94 9.32 -13.82 3.92
N ALA A 95 9.90 -12.68 4.32
CA ALA A 95 11.27 -12.55 4.82
C ALA A 95 11.38 -12.68 6.35
N GLN A 96 10.25 -12.85 7.06
CA GLN A 96 10.20 -13.08 8.51
C GLN A 96 9.88 -14.54 8.79
N ASP A 97 10.36 -15.04 9.92
CA ASP A 97 9.97 -16.35 10.44
C ASP A 97 8.50 -16.33 10.88
N GLU A 98 7.73 -17.36 10.56
CA GLU A 98 6.28 -17.41 10.82
C GLU A 98 5.91 -17.18 12.29
N ASP A 99 6.78 -17.58 13.21
CA ASP A 99 6.61 -17.41 14.67
C ASP A 99 6.72 -15.94 15.12
N GLN A 100 7.34 -15.07 14.31
CA GLN A 100 7.44 -13.63 14.57
C GLN A 100 6.30 -12.83 13.95
N LEU A 101 5.54 -13.44 13.03
CA LEU A 101 4.37 -12.79 12.44
C LEU A 101 3.21 -12.75 13.43
N ASP A 102 2.51 -11.62 13.44
CA ASP A 102 1.22 -11.54 14.11
C ASP A 102 0.15 -12.33 13.34
N GLU A 103 -0.97 -12.65 14.00
CA GLU A 103 -2.06 -13.43 13.42
C GLU A 103 -2.53 -12.87 12.06
N VAL A 104 -2.60 -11.54 11.95
CA VAL A 104 -2.98 -10.84 10.72
C VAL A 104 -1.96 -11.09 9.61
N GLY A 105 -0.66 -10.92 9.90
CA GLY A 105 0.41 -11.20 8.96
C GLY A 105 0.42 -12.67 8.51
N GLN A 106 0.23 -13.62 9.43
CA GLN A 106 0.16 -15.05 9.11
C GLN A 106 -1.03 -15.35 8.18
N ASN A 107 -2.21 -14.80 8.48
CA ASN A 107 -3.40 -14.98 7.65
C ASN A 107 -3.21 -14.40 6.24
N ILE A 108 -2.66 -13.20 6.14
CA ILE A 108 -2.39 -12.56 4.85
C ILE A 108 -1.35 -13.35 4.06
N LEU A 109 -0.28 -13.82 4.70
CA LEU A 109 0.73 -14.63 4.05
C LEU A 109 0.15 -15.96 3.54
N ARG A 110 -0.71 -16.62 4.32
CA ARG A 110 -1.42 -17.84 3.91
C ARG A 110 -2.33 -17.59 2.71
N LEU A 111 -3.18 -16.56 2.77
CA LEU A 111 -4.08 -16.19 1.66
C LEU A 111 -3.29 -15.82 0.40
N THR A 112 -2.18 -15.10 0.56
CA THR A 112 -1.28 -14.73 -0.55
C THR A 112 -0.71 -15.98 -1.22
N ARG A 113 -0.25 -16.97 -0.45
CA ARG A 113 0.29 -18.23 -1.01
C ARG A 113 -0.77 -19.00 -1.80
N LEU A 114 -2.01 -19.04 -1.32
CA LEU A 114 -3.13 -19.66 -2.03
C LEU A 114 -3.42 -18.91 -3.35
N SER A 115 -3.45 -17.58 -3.33
CA SER A 115 -3.70 -16.78 -4.51
C SER A 115 -2.54 -16.78 -5.51
N ALA A 116 -1.30 -16.94 -5.05
CA ALA A 116 -0.11 -17.02 -5.90
C ALA A 116 -0.06 -18.30 -6.76
N GLN A 117 -0.79 -19.35 -6.38
CA GLN A 117 -0.89 -20.60 -7.15
C GLN A 117 -1.86 -20.51 -8.34
N GLN A 118 -2.66 -19.45 -8.42
CA GLN A 118 -3.57 -19.24 -9.55
C GLN A 118 -2.82 -18.73 -10.78
N ASN A 119 -3.44 -18.81 -11.96
CA ASN A 119 -2.85 -18.35 -13.22
C ASN A 119 -3.38 -16.96 -13.61
N SER A 120 -3.19 -15.96 -12.75
CA SER A 120 -3.55 -14.57 -13.04
C SER A 120 -2.33 -13.64 -13.09
N TRP A 121 -2.54 -12.43 -13.61
CA TRP A 121 -1.51 -11.38 -13.54
C TRP A 121 -1.14 -11.07 -12.08
N ALA A 122 -2.12 -10.99 -11.19
CA ALA A 122 -1.90 -10.73 -9.77
C ALA A 122 -1.06 -11.87 -9.15
N SER A 123 -1.42 -13.13 -9.40
CA SER A 123 -0.68 -14.28 -8.89
C SER A 123 0.80 -14.25 -9.24
N LYS A 124 1.15 -13.87 -10.46
CA LYS A 124 2.55 -13.69 -10.88
C LYS A 124 3.27 -12.60 -10.08
N GLN A 125 2.58 -11.49 -9.81
CA GLN A 125 3.13 -10.41 -8.99
C GLN A 125 3.31 -10.82 -7.51
N LEU A 126 2.36 -11.59 -6.96
CA LEU A 126 2.44 -12.12 -5.60
C LEU A 126 3.57 -13.16 -5.50
N LEU A 127 3.69 -14.05 -6.48
CA LEU A 127 4.74 -15.07 -6.52
C LEU A 127 6.14 -14.42 -6.56
N GLU A 128 6.31 -13.36 -7.34
CA GLU A 128 7.58 -12.63 -7.39
C GLU A 128 7.90 -11.97 -6.03
N ALA A 129 6.90 -11.35 -5.39
CA ALA A 129 7.07 -10.77 -4.05
C ALA A 129 7.44 -11.82 -2.99
N LEU A 130 6.79 -12.98 -3.02
CA LEU A 130 7.12 -14.11 -2.14
C LEU A 130 8.54 -14.62 -2.39
N LYS A 131 8.97 -14.69 -3.66
CA LYS A 131 10.33 -15.11 -4.03
C LYS A 131 11.38 -14.12 -3.54
N HIS A 132 11.13 -12.82 -3.67
CA HIS A 132 11.99 -11.80 -3.10
C HIS A 132 12.10 -11.91 -1.57
N GLY A 133 10.99 -12.18 -0.89
CA GLY A 133 10.99 -12.37 0.56
C GLY A 133 11.78 -13.61 1.00
N LYS A 134 11.59 -14.74 0.32
CA LYS A 134 12.34 -15.98 0.59
C LYS A 134 13.85 -15.84 0.38
N ASN A 135 14.26 -15.00 -0.58
CA ASN A 135 15.66 -14.75 -0.87
C ASN A 135 16.25 -13.61 -0.02
N ALA A 136 15.42 -12.91 0.75
CA ALA A 136 15.84 -11.81 1.60
C ALA A 136 16.32 -12.34 2.96
N LEU A 137 17.47 -11.86 3.41
CA LEU A 137 18.00 -12.17 4.74
C LEU A 137 17.23 -11.45 5.85
N ASN A 138 16.58 -10.34 5.51
CA ASN A 138 15.79 -9.56 6.44
C ASN A 138 14.70 -8.75 5.71
N PRO A 139 13.65 -8.32 6.41
CA PRO A 139 12.56 -7.54 5.82
C PRO A 139 13.02 -6.20 5.22
N SER A 140 14.10 -5.62 5.74
CA SER A 140 14.63 -4.35 5.24
C SER A 140 15.12 -4.44 3.79
N GLN A 141 15.56 -5.63 3.33
CA GLN A 141 15.94 -5.84 1.93
C GLN A 141 14.73 -5.70 1.01
N CYS A 142 13.54 -6.15 1.42
CA CYS A 142 12.31 -5.95 0.66
C CYS A 142 11.99 -4.48 0.45
N MET A 143 12.24 -3.62 1.45
CA MET A 143 12.07 -2.17 1.29
C MET A 143 13.04 -1.58 0.25
N LYS A 144 14.24 -2.16 0.09
CA LYS A 144 15.20 -1.77 -0.96
C LYS A 144 14.78 -2.24 -2.35
N ILE A 145 14.07 -3.36 -2.46
CA ILE A 145 13.50 -3.85 -3.72
C ILE A 145 12.29 -2.99 -4.12
N TYR A 146 11.43 -2.68 -3.15
CA TYR A 146 10.20 -1.89 -3.32
C TYR A 146 10.37 -0.46 -2.80
N LYS A 147 11.32 0.27 -3.38
CA LYS A 147 11.80 1.60 -2.90
C LYS A 147 10.73 2.69 -2.76
N PHE A 148 9.61 2.56 -3.46
CA PHE A 148 8.52 3.53 -3.44
C PHE A 148 7.57 3.35 -2.27
N CYS A 149 7.62 2.21 -1.57
CA CYS A 149 6.82 2.00 -0.39
C CYS A 149 7.59 2.42 0.87
N PRO A 150 7.11 3.43 1.62
CA PRO A 150 7.79 3.89 2.84
C PRO A 150 7.42 3.07 4.09
N TYR A 151 6.51 2.11 3.97
CA TYR A 151 5.92 1.41 5.13
C TYR A 151 6.58 0.06 5.41
N SER A 152 6.81 -0.21 6.69
CA SER A 152 7.21 -1.52 7.18
C SER A 152 6.02 -2.47 7.32
N SER A 153 6.27 -3.77 7.42
CA SER A 153 5.21 -4.76 7.65
C SER A 153 4.41 -4.48 8.92
N GLN A 154 5.07 -4.04 10.00
CA GLN A 154 4.39 -3.69 11.26
C GLN A 154 3.46 -2.50 11.07
N THR A 155 3.91 -1.47 10.36
CA THR A 155 3.08 -0.29 10.08
C THR A 155 1.85 -0.70 9.27
N MET A 156 2.04 -1.55 8.26
CA MET A 156 0.95 -2.01 7.40
C MET A 156 -0.03 -2.91 8.15
N THR A 157 0.41 -3.82 9.03
CA THR A 157 -0.50 -4.62 9.87
C THR A 157 -1.23 -3.75 10.90
N THR A 158 -0.58 -2.77 11.52
CA THR A 158 -1.23 -1.82 12.42
C THR A 158 -2.32 -1.05 11.69
N LEU A 159 -2.01 -0.54 10.49
CA LEU A 159 -2.99 0.14 9.66
C LEU A 159 -4.15 -0.79 9.35
N LEU A 160 -3.90 -2.01 8.87
CA LEU A 160 -4.95 -3.00 8.61
C LEU A 160 -5.83 -3.29 9.82
N LYS A 161 -5.28 -3.32 11.04
CA LYS A 161 -6.06 -3.55 12.26
C LYS A 161 -6.90 -2.34 12.66
N LEU A 162 -6.35 -1.13 12.57
CA LEU A 162 -7.04 0.10 12.98
C LEU A 162 -8.25 0.38 12.11
N PHE A 163 -8.09 0.05 10.85
CA PHE A 163 -9.04 0.29 9.81
C PHE A 163 -9.95 -0.95 9.66
N GLY A 164 -9.41 -2.14 9.87
CA GLY A 164 -10.12 -3.42 9.82
C GLY A 164 -11.13 -3.66 10.91
N GLY A 165 -11.19 -2.82 11.94
CA GLY A 165 -12.18 -2.93 13.01
C GLY A 165 -13.54 -2.44 12.56
#